data_AF-A0A268T9Q4-F1
#
_entry.id   AF-A0A268T9Q4-F1
#
_cell.length_a   1.000
_cell.length_b   1.000
_cell.length_c   1.000
_cell.angle_alpha   90.00
_cell.angle_beta   90.00
_cell.angle_gamma   90.00
#
_symmetry.space_group_name_H-M   'P 1'
#
loop_
_entity.id
_entity.type
_entity.pdbx_description
1 polymer ?
#
loop_
_entity_poly.entity_id
_entity_poly.type
_entity_poly.pdbx_seq_one_letter_code
_entity_poly.pdbx_strand_id
1 'polypeptide(L)'
;MHGIIKHRDDPFWKNNYPPNGFNCACRVFAYTKEQLQDRGWEAYTGELPDIAQKGFKGDSLADANKELEKIYREKAKRVAGINAPSKLIKAAILADYGRILENQKRWKEVKGLYDNPVIDKKIVIAHTSVLLQDLLHTQTKEIFLSAETLVKQKQKHKELGAFDYYLISHMGIKPLYKFADGDYSVVFVEKLGNKYRIVYKVTQDRKEVYVTSFLKYSKEDEKDFNRQIEKFKRNKKEIRDLEE
;
A
#
# COMPACT_ATOMS: atom_id res chain seq x y z
N MET A 1 28.17 3.00 18.25
CA MET A 1 27.75 3.45 16.91
C MET A 1 26.84 4.67 17.01
N HIS A 2 27.38 5.81 17.43
CA HIS A 2 26.61 7.06 17.47
C HIS A 2 26.70 7.75 16.11
N GLY A 3 25.63 8.39 15.66
CA GLY A 3 25.62 9.19 14.42
C GLY A 3 25.68 8.39 13.11
N ILE A 4 25.57 7.05 13.17
CA ILE A 4 25.55 6.23 11.95
C ILE A 4 24.16 6.27 11.32
N ILE A 5 24.10 6.63 10.04
CA ILE A 5 22.89 6.68 9.24
C ILE A 5 22.93 5.53 8.25
N LYS A 6 21.94 4.64 8.31
CA LYS A 6 21.78 3.50 7.40
C LYS A 6 20.46 3.62 6.66
N HIS A 7 20.39 3.09 5.44
CA HIS A 7 19.12 3.00 4.74
C HIS A 7 18.13 2.15 5.56
N ARG A 8 16.83 2.49 5.54
CA ARG A 8 15.81 1.79 6.36
C ARG A 8 15.72 0.29 6.06
N ASP A 9 16.03 -0.08 4.83
CA ASP A 9 15.94 -1.47 4.33
C ASP A 9 17.28 -2.22 4.49
N ASP A 10 18.29 -1.62 5.12
CA ASP A 10 19.58 -2.26 5.37
C ASP A 10 19.42 -3.48 6.32
N PRO A 11 20.00 -4.66 5.98
CA PRO A 11 19.89 -5.87 6.80
C PRO A 11 20.34 -5.70 8.25
N PHE A 12 21.21 -4.72 8.53
CA PHE A 12 21.65 -4.36 9.88
C PHE A 12 20.47 -4.23 10.85
N TRP A 13 19.38 -3.59 10.41
CA TRP A 13 18.20 -3.32 11.24
C TRP A 13 17.44 -4.56 11.68
N LYS A 14 17.62 -5.71 11.01
CA LYS A 14 16.94 -6.95 11.40
C LYS A 14 17.39 -7.46 12.77
N ASN A 15 18.63 -7.21 13.15
CA ASN A 15 19.19 -7.70 14.41
C ASN A 15 19.51 -6.56 15.38
N ASN A 16 19.72 -5.33 14.88
CA ASN A 16 20.33 -4.25 15.64
C ASN A 16 19.42 -3.03 15.82
N TYR A 17 18.11 -3.20 15.65
CA TYR A 17 17.16 -2.15 16.00
C TYR A 17 17.07 -2.05 17.53
N PRO A 18 17.32 -0.87 18.14
CA PRO A 18 17.30 -0.72 19.59
C PRO A 18 15.98 -1.17 20.24
N PRO A 19 16.03 -1.71 21.47
CA PRO A 19 17.20 -1.82 22.35
C PRO A 19 18.13 -2.99 21.97
N ASN A 20 19.44 -2.77 21.99
CA ASN A 20 20.46 -3.77 21.62
C ASN A 20 21.11 -4.48 22.83
N GLY A 21 20.64 -4.21 24.04
CA GLY A 21 21.18 -4.76 25.29
C GLY A 21 20.52 -4.15 26.52
N PHE A 22 20.78 -4.73 27.69
CA PHE A 22 20.27 -4.21 28.96
C PHE A 22 20.77 -2.77 29.20
N ASN A 23 19.89 -1.87 29.66
CA ASN A 23 20.15 -0.43 29.81
C ASN A 23 20.59 0.31 28.53
N CYS A 24 20.32 -0.24 27.35
CA CYS A 24 20.56 0.47 26.10
C CYS A 24 19.52 1.60 25.91
N ALA A 25 19.97 2.85 25.89
CA ALA A 25 19.15 4.04 25.65
C ALA A 25 19.28 4.58 24.21
N CYS A 26 19.76 3.76 23.27
CA CYS A 26 19.90 4.17 21.88
C CYS A 26 18.53 4.50 21.26
N ARG A 27 18.47 5.57 20.46
CA ARG A 27 17.25 5.98 19.74
C ARG A 27 17.53 6.00 18.25
N VAL A 28 16.53 5.57 17.48
CA VAL A 28 16.54 5.66 16.01
C VAL A 28 15.62 6.81 15.62
N PHE A 29 16.14 7.67 14.74
CA PHE A 29 15.38 8.75 14.13
C PHE A 29 15.29 8.47 12.63
N ALA A 30 14.09 8.65 12.07
CA ALA A 30 13.88 8.57 10.63
C ALA A 30 14.13 9.93 9.99
N TYR A 31 14.95 9.96 8.94
CA TYR A 31 15.23 11.16 8.14
C TYR A 31 14.87 10.93 6.68
N THR A 32 14.28 11.93 6.04
CA THR A 32 14.10 11.94 4.58
C THR A 32 15.41 12.27 3.87
N LYS A 33 15.47 12.05 2.55
CA LYS A 33 16.64 12.44 1.75
C LYS A 33 16.87 13.95 1.79
N GLU A 34 15.81 14.77 1.75
CA GLU A 34 15.96 16.23 1.84
C GLU A 34 16.55 16.63 3.20
N GLN A 35 16.08 16.03 4.29
CA GLN A 35 16.60 16.33 5.64
C GLN A 35 18.07 15.98 5.80
N LEU A 36 18.57 14.96 5.11
CA LEU A 36 19.99 14.64 5.09
C LEU A 36 20.78 15.70 4.31
N GLN A 37 20.28 16.12 3.14
CA GLN A 37 20.90 17.16 2.31
C GLN A 37 20.97 18.51 3.03
N ASP A 38 19.87 18.95 3.63
CA ASP A 38 19.79 20.21 4.40
C ASP A 38 20.78 20.25 5.57
N ARG A 39 21.16 19.07 6.09
CA ARG A 39 22.09 18.92 7.21
C ARG A 39 23.52 18.59 6.78
N GLY A 40 23.76 18.39 5.48
CA GLY A 40 25.06 17.93 4.97
C GLY A 40 25.45 16.55 5.49
N TRP A 41 24.49 15.67 5.74
CA TRP A 41 24.71 14.30 6.21
C TRP A 41 24.61 13.29 5.07
N GLU A 42 25.40 12.22 5.15
CA GLU A 42 25.38 11.12 4.18
C GLU A 42 25.11 9.77 4.88
N ALA A 43 24.45 8.87 4.14
CA ALA A 43 24.21 7.52 4.63
C ALA A 43 25.50 6.68 4.54
N TYR A 44 25.84 5.98 5.61
CA TYR A 44 26.96 5.06 5.66
C TYR A 44 26.66 3.80 4.83
N THR A 45 27.55 3.47 3.90
CA THR A 45 27.36 2.36 2.94
C THR A 45 28.10 1.08 3.32
N GLY A 46 29.09 1.15 4.20
CA GLY A 46 29.90 -0.01 4.61
C GLY A 46 29.15 -1.01 5.49
N GLU A 47 29.75 -2.17 5.73
CA GLU A 47 29.22 -3.12 6.71
C GLU A 47 29.43 -2.61 8.15
N LEU A 48 28.50 -2.97 9.03
CA LEU A 48 28.56 -2.65 10.46
C LEU A 48 28.60 -3.96 11.25
N PRO A 49 29.30 -3.98 12.40
CA PRO A 49 29.29 -5.14 13.26
C PRO A 49 27.89 -5.38 13.84
N ASP A 50 27.60 -6.64 14.11
CA ASP A 50 26.43 -7.05 14.88
C ASP A 50 26.64 -6.68 16.36
N ILE A 51 25.78 -5.82 16.91
CA ILE A 51 25.91 -5.23 18.24
C ILE A 51 24.84 -5.66 19.22
N ALA A 52 23.75 -6.29 18.76
CA ALA A 52 22.69 -6.71 19.66
C ALA A 52 23.10 -7.95 20.46
N GLN A 53 22.85 -7.91 21.77
CA GLN A 53 22.98 -9.08 22.63
C GLN A 53 21.96 -10.15 22.22
N LYS A 54 22.26 -11.44 22.44
CA LYS A 54 21.42 -12.58 21.97
C LYS A 54 19.92 -12.43 22.27
N GLY A 55 19.54 -11.94 23.45
CA GLY A 55 18.13 -11.75 23.86
C GLY A 55 17.46 -10.50 23.31
N PHE A 56 18.21 -9.64 22.61
CA PHE A 56 17.77 -8.40 21.99
C PHE A 56 17.88 -8.47 20.46
N LYS A 57 18.36 -9.59 19.91
CA LYS A 57 18.37 -9.86 18.47
C LYS A 57 16.99 -10.26 18.01
N GLY A 58 16.53 -9.66 16.92
CA GLY A 58 15.31 -10.05 16.25
C GLY A 58 14.68 -8.85 15.57
N ASP A 59 13.97 -9.11 14.47
CA ASP A 59 13.21 -8.07 13.82
C ASP A 59 11.98 -7.82 14.69
N SER A 60 12.12 -6.85 15.60
CA SER A 60 11.03 -6.43 16.48
C SER A 60 9.76 -6.10 15.71
N LEU A 61 9.84 -5.79 14.40
CA LEU A 61 8.71 -5.54 13.52
C LEU A 61 8.12 -6.84 12.92
N ALA A 62 8.93 -7.86 12.64
CA ALA A 62 8.44 -9.17 12.19
C ALA A 62 7.78 -9.96 13.33
N ASP A 63 8.36 -9.93 14.54
CA ASP A 63 7.81 -10.60 15.72
C ASP A 63 6.62 -9.84 16.32
N ALA A 64 6.56 -8.51 16.15
CA ALA A 64 5.40 -7.71 16.53
C ALA A 64 4.12 -8.22 15.88
N ASN A 65 4.13 -8.70 14.63
CA ASN A 65 2.92 -9.19 13.98
C ASN A 65 2.35 -10.44 14.65
N LYS A 66 3.19 -11.37 15.12
CA LYS A 66 2.72 -12.60 15.80
C LYS A 66 2.16 -12.30 17.19
N GLU A 67 2.85 -11.47 17.96
CA GLU A 67 2.38 -11.08 19.30
C GLU A 67 1.16 -10.15 19.21
N LEU A 68 1.11 -9.24 18.23
CA LEU A 68 -0.09 -8.45 17.94
C LEU A 68 -1.25 -9.35 17.55
N GLU A 69 -1.07 -10.31 16.65
CA GLU A 69 -2.12 -11.26 16.28
C GLU A 69 -2.64 -12.04 17.48
N LYS A 70 -1.74 -12.48 18.38
CA LYS A 70 -2.12 -13.15 19.62
C LYS A 70 -2.93 -12.23 20.54
N ILE A 71 -2.48 -10.99 20.76
CA ILE A 71 -3.19 -9.96 21.54
C ILE A 71 -4.56 -9.65 20.92
N TYR A 72 -4.63 -9.50 19.59
CA TYR A 72 -5.89 -9.27 18.87
C TYR A 72 -6.85 -10.45 19.04
N ARG A 73 -6.36 -11.69 18.91
CA ARG A 73 -7.16 -12.90 19.14
C ARG A 73 -7.66 -12.98 20.58
N GLU A 74 -6.82 -12.69 21.56
CA GLU A 74 -7.18 -12.69 22.98
C GLU A 74 -8.22 -11.61 23.30
N LYS A 75 -8.03 -10.39 22.78
CA LYS A 75 -9.01 -9.30 22.91
C LYS A 75 -10.34 -9.64 22.23
N ALA A 76 -10.30 -10.23 21.03
CA ALA A 76 -11.50 -10.68 20.33
C ALA A 76 -12.25 -11.77 21.11
N LYS A 77 -11.53 -12.77 21.65
CA LYS A 77 -12.11 -13.81 22.54
C LYS A 77 -12.74 -13.21 23.80
N ARG A 78 -12.06 -12.25 24.42
CA ARG A 78 -12.57 -11.55 25.61
C ARG A 78 -13.87 -10.82 25.27
N VAL A 79 -13.95 -10.11 24.16
CA VAL A 79 -15.20 -9.41 23.76
C VAL A 79 -16.32 -10.39 23.37
N ALA A 80 -15.99 -11.53 22.77
CA ALA A 80 -16.97 -12.57 22.47
C ALA A 80 -17.64 -13.14 23.74
N GLY A 81 -16.87 -13.33 24.82
CA GLY A 81 -17.31 -13.88 26.10
C GLY A 81 -17.96 -12.90 27.09
N ILE A 82 -17.97 -11.59 26.81
CA ILE A 82 -18.75 -10.63 27.59
C ILE A 82 -20.22 -10.78 27.15
N ASN A 83 -21.13 -11.01 28.10
CA ASN A 83 -22.59 -11.11 27.87
C ASN A 83 -23.27 -9.73 27.68
N ALA A 84 -22.49 -8.69 27.38
CA ALA A 84 -22.94 -7.28 27.40
C ALA A 84 -22.45 -6.33 26.27
N PRO A 85 -21.56 -6.68 25.30
CA PRO A 85 -21.47 -5.86 24.10
C PRO A 85 -22.72 -6.16 23.28
N SER A 86 -23.46 -5.12 22.89
CA SER A 86 -24.59 -5.23 21.98
C SER A 86 -24.18 -6.07 20.75
N LYS A 87 -25.13 -6.81 20.16
CA LYS A 87 -24.92 -7.60 18.93
C LYS A 87 -24.14 -6.82 17.86
N LEU A 88 -24.32 -5.49 17.83
CA LEU A 88 -23.63 -4.54 16.97
C LEU A 88 -22.11 -4.47 17.22
N ILE A 89 -21.66 -4.39 18.48
CA ILE A 89 -20.22 -4.33 18.82
C ILE A 89 -19.53 -5.64 18.43
N LYS A 90 -20.18 -6.79 18.69
CA LYS A 90 -19.65 -8.10 18.28
C LYS A 90 -19.51 -8.20 16.77
N ALA A 91 -20.52 -7.73 16.01
CA ALA A 91 -20.49 -7.71 14.55
C ALA A 91 -19.38 -6.80 14.01
N ALA A 92 -19.21 -5.60 14.56
CA ALA A 92 -18.17 -4.66 14.15
C ALA A 92 -16.75 -5.24 14.35
N ILE A 93 -16.48 -5.86 15.50
CA ILE A 93 -15.17 -6.46 15.79
C ILE A 93 -14.88 -7.63 14.85
N LEU A 94 -15.86 -8.48 14.58
CA LEU A 94 -15.69 -9.60 13.64
C LEU A 94 -15.44 -9.10 12.22
N ALA A 95 -16.14 -8.05 11.78
CA ALA A 95 -15.92 -7.42 10.49
C ALA A 95 -14.51 -6.81 10.37
N ASP A 96 -14.06 -6.09 11.41
CA ASP A 96 -12.72 -5.54 11.46
C ASP A 96 -11.64 -6.62 11.43
N TYR A 97 -11.82 -7.70 12.19
CA TYR A 97 -10.90 -8.82 12.18
C TYR A 97 -10.84 -9.51 10.81
N GLY A 98 -11.99 -9.72 10.16
CA GLY A 98 -12.05 -10.23 8.79
C GLY A 98 -11.27 -9.34 7.81
N ARG A 99 -11.47 -8.02 7.90
CA ARG A 99 -10.73 -7.04 7.07
C ARG A 99 -9.22 -7.07 7.32
N ILE A 100 -8.78 -7.28 8.56
CA ILE A 100 -7.34 -7.42 8.89
C ILE A 100 -6.77 -8.65 8.20
N LEU A 101 -7.43 -9.81 8.31
CA LEU A 101 -6.96 -11.04 7.67
C LEU A 101 -6.91 -10.92 6.15
N GLU A 102 -7.93 -10.31 5.55
CA GLU A 102 -7.98 -10.04 4.11
C GLU A 102 -6.83 -9.13 3.67
N ASN A 103 -6.57 -8.06 4.42
CA ASN A 103 -5.45 -7.14 4.18
C ASN A 103 -4.10 -7.84 4.27
N GLN A 104 -3.90 -8.71 5.26
CA GLN A 104 -2.69 -9.51 5.39
C GLN A 104 -2.50 -10.48 4.22
N LYS A 105 -3.58 -11.16 3.79
CA LYS A 105 -3.55 -12.05 2.62
C LYS A 105 -3.18 -11.27 1.36
N ARG A 106 -3.85 -10.14 1.11
CA ARG A 106 -3.59 -9.27 -0.04
C ARG A 106 -2.15 -8.76 -0.04
N TRP A 107 -1.63 -8.32 1.11
CA TRP A 107 -0.24 -7.89 1.22
C TRP A 107 0.74 -9.00 0.82
N LYS A 108 0.53 -10.24 1.29
CA LYS A 108 1.36 -11.39 0.90
C LYS A 108 1.31 -11.67 -0.59
N GLU A 109 0.11 -11.61 -1.20
CA GLU A 109 -0.06 -11.82 -2.64
C GLU A 109 0.59 -10.73 -3.49
N VAL A 110 0.37 -9.45 -3.13
CA VAL A 110 0.97 -8.30 -3.82
C VAL A 110 2.48 -8.31 -3.70
N LYS A 111 3.01 -8.51 -2.49
CA LYS A 111 4.45 -8.59 -2.26
C LYS A 111 5.07 -9.76 -3.02
N GLY A 112 4.44 -10.93 -2.97
CA GLY A 112 4.89 -12.11 -3.72
C GLY A 112 4.94 -11.87 -5.23
N LEU A 113 3.90 -11.22 -5.79
CA LEU A 113 3.87 -10.86 -7.21
C LEU A 113 4.92 -9.81 -7.57
N TYR A 114 5.18 -8.83 -6.69
CA TYR A 114 6.14 -7.75 -6.92
C TYR A 114 7.60 -8.20 -6.85
N ASP A 115 7.91 -9.08 -5.91
CA ASP A 115 9.27 -9.60 -5.70
C ASP A 115 9.62 -10.65 -6.77
N ASN A 116 8.69 -11.58 -7.06
CA ASN A 116 8.89 -12.67 -8.01
C ASN A 116 7.71 -12.78 -9.00
N PRO A 117 7.65 -11.94 -10.04
CA PRO A 117 6.57 -11.95 -11.01
C PRO A 117 6.66 -13.19 -11.91
N VAL A 118 5.77 -14.16 -11.71
CA VAL A 118 5.58 -15.30 -12.61
C VAL A 118 4.65 -14.86 -13.75
N ILE A 119 5.14 -14.92 -14.98
CA ILE A 119 4.36 -14.61 -16.20
C ILE A 119 3.09 -15.50 -16.19
N ASP A 120 1.97 -14.96 -16.67
CA ASP A 120 0.61 -15.56 -16.60
C ASP A 120 -0.09 -15.56 -15.22
N LYS A 121 0.59 -15.18 -14.14
CA LYS A 121 -0.08 -15.02 -12.83
C LYS A 121 -0.84 -13.70 -12.74
N LYS A 122 -2.07 -13.74 -12.22
CA LYS A 122 -2.83 -12.56 -11.77
C LYS A 122 -3.30 -12.72 -10.33
N ILE A 123 -3.50 -11.59 -9.66
CA ILE A 123 -4.03 -11.53 -8.28
C ILE A 123 -5.20 -10.56 -8.22
N VAL A 124 -6.11 -10.74 -7.25
CA VAL A 124 -7.14 -9.76 -6.94
C VAL A 124 -6.49 -8.63 -6.12
N ILE A 125 -6.39 -7.45 -6.72
CA ILE A 125 -5.75 -6.30 -6.07
C ILE A 125 -6.74 -5.41 -5.33
N ALA A 126 -7.98 -5.35 -5.79
CA ALA A 126 -9.02 -4.51 -5.21
C ALA A 126 -10.41 -5.04 -5.57
N HIS A 127 -11.42 -4.48 -4.92
CA HIS A 127 -12.82 -4.71 -5.27
C HIS A 127 -13.39 -3.47 -5.95
N THR A 128 -14.27 -3.68 -6.91
CA THR A 128 -14.94 -2.59 -7.63
C THR A 128 -15.96 -1.91 -6.71
N SER A 129 -16.02 -0.58 -6.74
CA SER A 129 -17.16 0.16 -6.20
C SER A 129 -18.33 0.15 -7.19
N VAL A 130 -19.55 0.46 -6.71
CA VAL A 130 -20.73 0.66 -7.57
C VAL A 130 -20.41 1.69 -8.67
N LEU A 131 -19.79 2.80 -8.27
CA LEU A 131 -19.30 3.82 -9.20
C LEU A 131 -18.41 3.21 -10.29
N LEU A 132 -17.41 2.40 -9.94
CA LEU A 132 -16.50 1.85 -10.95
C LEU A 132 -17.19 0.80 -11.85
N GLN A 133 -18.14 0.04 -11.31
CA GLN A 133 -18.99 -0.87 -12.08
C GLN A 133 -19.83 -0.12 -13.12
N ASP A 134 -20.44 1.00 -12.73
CA ASP A 134 -21.21 1.85 -13.63
C ASP A 134 -20.32 2.48 -14.72
N LEU A 135 -19.14 2.98 -14.33
CA LEU A 135 -18.17 3.57 -15.25
C LEU A 135 -17.66 2.60 -16.32
N LEU A 136 -17.53 1.32 -15.97
CA LEU A 136 -16.99 0.28 -16.85
C LEU A 136 -18.09 -0.62 -17.45
N HIS A 137 -19.36 -0.36 -17.13
CA HIS A 137 -20.51 -1.19 -17.48
C HIS A 137 -20.29 -2.69 -17.19
N THR A 138 -19.83 -3.02 -15.99
CA THR A 138 -19.50 -4.39 -15.57
C THR A 138 -20.20 -4.76 -14.27
N GLN A 139 -20.46 -6.04 -14.07
CA GLN A 139 -20.98 -6.59 -12.81
C GLN A 139 -19.88 -7.27 -11.99
N THR A 140 -18.63 -7.29 -12.48
CA THR A 140 -17.54 -7.92 -11.76
C THR A 140 -17.26 -7.20 -10.45
N LYS A 141 -16.93 -7.96 -9.41
CA LYS A 141 -16.61 -7.44 -8.08
C LYS A 141 -15.11 -7.32 -7.84
N GLU A 142 -14.31 -7.88 -8.74
CA GLU A 142 -12.88 -8.08 -8.56
C GLU A 142 -12.10 -7.28 -9.60
N ILE A 143 -11.04 -6.65 -9.12
CA ILE A 143 -10.06 -5.96 -9.95
C ILE A 143 -8.77 -6.75 -9.88
N PHE A 144 -8.24 -7.11 -11.04
CA PHE A 144 -7.03 -7.91 -11.16
C PHE A 144 -5.80 -7.06 -11.44
N LEU A 145 -4.66 -7.54 -10.96
CA LEU A 145 -3.33 -7.12 -11.42
C LEU A 145 -2.60 -8.33 -11.98
N SER A 146 -2.17 -8.25 -13.24
CA SER A 146 -1.34 -9.28 -13.87
C SER A 146 0.15 -9.03 -13.61
N ALA A 147 0.93 -10.12 -13.52
CA ALA A 147 2.39 -10.07 -13.44
C ALA A 147 2.99 -9.30 -14.61
N GLU A 148 2.46 -9.47 -15.82
CA GLU A 148 2.93 -8.76 -17.01
C GLU A 148 2.80 -7.25 -16.88
N THR A 149 1.64 -6.77 -16.42
CA THR A 149 1.43 -5.34 -16.18
C THR A 149 2.41 -4.84 -15.14
N LEU A 150 2.58 -5.60 -14.06
CA LEU A 150 3.49 -5.23 -12.98
C LEU A 150 4.95 -5.13 -13.46
N VAL A 151 5.42 -6.09 -14.26
CA VAL A 151 6.78 -6.07 -14.83
C VAL A 151 6.97 -4.86 -15.74
N LYS A 152 6.02 -4.60 -16.66
CA LYS A 152 6.07 -3.44 -17.57
C LYS A 152 6.07 -2.12 -16.83
N GLN A 153 5.27 -2.01 -15.75
CA GLN A 153 5.18 -0.80 -14.94
C GLN A 153 6.45 -0.61 -14.10
N LYS A 154 6.96 -1.65 -13.44
CA LYS A 154 8.18 -1.60 -12.61
C LYS A 154 9.41 -1.13 -13.39
N GLN A 155 9.51 -1.47 -14.68
CA GLN A 155 10.58 -0.99 -15.55
C GLN A 155 10.54 0.52 -15.79
N LYS A 156 9.33 1.09 -15.91
CA LYS A 156 9.10 2.52 -16.23
C LYS A 156 8.98 3.40 -14.99
N HIS A 157 8.43 2.85 -13.92
CA HIS A 157 8.03 3.55 -12.70
C HIS A 157 8.74 2.94 -11.49
N LYS A 158 10.03 3.26 -11.34
CA LYS A 158 10.88 2.73 -10.25
C LYS A 158 10.48 3.28 -8.88
N GLU A 159 9.72 4.37 -8.85
CA GLU A 159 9.15 5.00 -7.66
C GLU A 159 8.01 4.18 -7.01
N LEU A 160 7.44 3.22 -7.74
CA LEU A 160 6.34 2.37 -7.26
C LEU A 160 6.88 1.11 -6.58
N GLY A 161 6.61 1.00 -5.28
CA GLY A 161 6.88 -0.20 -4.48
C GLY A 161 5.66 -1.12 -4.36
N ALA A 162 5.87 -2.32 -3.82
CA ALA A 162 4.80 -3.27 -3.51
C ALA A 162 3.69 -2.64 -2.64
N PHE A 163 4.08 -1.74 -1.73
CA PHE A 163 3.12 -1.06 -0.86
C PHE A 163 2.19 -0.11 -1.62
N ASP A 164 2.67 0.59 -2.66
CA ASP A 164 1.83 1.46 -3.48
C ASP A 164 0.75 0.65 -4.21
N TYR A 165 1.10 -0.55 -4.72
CA TYR A 165 0.12 -1.47 -5.32
C TYR A 165 -0.88 -2.00 -4.29
N TYR A 166 -0.41 -2.35 -3.09
CA TYR A 166 -1.30 -2.76 -1.99
C TYR A 166 -2.31 -1.66 -1.64
N LEU A 167 -1.92 -0.39 -1.71
CA LEU A 167 -2.80 0.74 -1.41
C LEU A 167 -3.98 0.88 -2.38
N ILE A 168 -3.94 0.30 -3.59
CA ILE A 168 -5.02 0.38 -4.57
C ILE A 168 -6.36 -0.10 -3.99
N SER A 169 -6.37 -1.16 -3.14
CA SER A 169 -7.59 -1.63 -2.48
C SER A 169 -8.24 -0.58 -1.56
N HIS A 170 -7.47 0.43 -1.15
CA HIS A 170 -7.88 1.48 -0.23
C HIS A 170 -8.09 2.85 -0.91
N MET A 171 -8.02 2.90 -2.25
CA MET A 171 -8.14 4.11 -3.06
C MET A 171 -9.51 4.28 -3.73
N GLY A 172 -10.31 3.21 -3.84
CA GLY A 172 -11.57 3.20 -4.60
C GLY A 172 -12.77 3.96 -3.99
N ILE A 173 -12.60 4.56 -2.80
CA ILE A 173 -13.73 5.14 -2.03
C ILE A 173 -14.04 6.57 -2.48
N LYS A 174 -13.02 7.41 -2.73
CA LYS A 174 -13.23 8.83 -3.00
C LYS A 174 -12.16 9.36 -3.96
N PRO A 175 -12.39 9.21 -5.27
CA PRO A 175 -11.47 9.76 -6.25
C PRO A 175 -11.56 11.29 -6.30
N LEU A 176 -10.43 11.93 -6.60
CA LEU A 176 -10.36 13.37 -6.88
C LEU A 176 -10.95 13.69 -8.25
N TYR A 177 -10.61 12.87 -9.25
CA TYR A 177 -11.10 13.01 -10.61
C TYR A 177 -11.33 11.63 -11.22
N LYS A 178 -12.32 11.53 -12.10
CA LYS A 178 -12.69 10.28 -12.77
C LYS A 178 -13.11 10.58 -14.20
N PHE A 179 -12.59 9.78 -15.12
CA PHE A 179 -12.79 9.95 -16.55
C PHE A 179 -13.17 8.61 -17.15
N ALA A 180 -14.26 8.58 -17.92
CA ALA A 180 -14.64 7.41 -18.71
C ALA A 180 -14.07 7.52 -20.12
N ASP A 181 -13.59 6.40 -20.64
CA ASP A 181 -12.97 6.29 -21.96
C ASP A 181 -13.21 4.91 -22.58
N GLY A 182 -14.44 4.68 -23.06
CA GLY A 182 -14.84 3.40 -23.66
C GLY A 182 -14.69 2.25 -22.66
N ASP A 183 -13.73 1.35 -22.91
CA ASP A 183 -13.43 0.21 -22.04
C ASP A 183 -12.43 0.55 -20.91
N TYR A 184 -12.07 1.82 -20.78
CA TYR A 184 -11.16 2.30 -19.75
C TYR A 184 -11.87 3.29 -18.81
N SER A 185 -11.42 3.28 -17.56
CA SER A 185 -11.72 4.32 -16.58
C SER A 185 -10.41 4.80 -15.97
N VAL A 186 -10.19 6.11 -16.01
CA VAL A 186 -9.00 6.74 -15.43
C VAL A 186 -9.41 7.49 -14.18
N VAL A 187 -8.77 7.16 -13.07
CA VAL A 187 -9.10 7.67 -11.76
C VAL A 187 -7.87 8.32 -11.13
N PHE A 188 -8.03 9.53 -10.64
CA PHE A 188 -7.02 10.25 -9.87
C PHE A 188 -7.43 10.23 -8.41
N VAL A 189 -6.50 9.90 -7.53
CA VAL A 189 -6.76 9.71 -6.10
C VAL A 189 -5.63 10.29 -5.27
N GLU A 190 -5.93 10.70 -4.05
CA GLU A 190 -4.92 11.07 -3.06
C GLU A 190 -4.95 10.07 -1.91
N LYS A 191 -3.76 9.57 -1.53
CA LYS A 191 -3.62 8.62 -0.44
C LYS A 191 -2.29 8.80 0.26
N LEU A 192 -2.32 8.96 1.59
CA LEU A 192 -1.14 9.14 2.43
C LEU A 192 -0.21 10.26 1.91
N GLY A 193 -0.79 11.41 1.53
CA GLY A 193 -0.08 12.59 1.06
C GLY A 193 0.56 12.48 -0.32
N ASN A 194 0.35 11.36 -1.03
CA ASN A 194 0.77 11.18 -2.42
C ASN A 194 -0.46 11.16 -3.33
N LYS A 195 -0.30 11.68 -4.54
CA LYS A 195 -1.34 11.65 -5.57
C LYS A 195 -1.04 10.50 -6.54
N TYR A 196 -2.07 9.84 -7.04
CA TYR A 196 -1.93 8.70 -7.94
C TYR A 196 -2.89 8.82 -9.13
N ARG A 197 -2.50 8.19 -10.24
CA ARG A 197 -3.37 7.93 -11.39
C ARG A 197 -3.46 6.43 -11.62
N ILE A 198 -4.67 5.90 -11.62
CA ILE A 198 -4.96 4.50 -11.86
C ILE A 198 -5.79 4.39 -13.14
N VAL A 199 -5.42 3.46 -14.01
CA VAL A 199 -6.19 3.12 -15.22
C VAL A 199 -6.76 1.73 -15.05
N TYR A 200 -8.07 1.66 -14.94
CA TYR A 200 -8.85 0.42 -14.96
C TYR A 200 -9.28 0.13 -16.39
N LYS A 201 -9.13 -1.11 -16.83
CA LYS A 201 -9.59 -1.59 -18.13
C LYS A 201 -10.51 -2.77 -17.93
N VAL A 202 -11.65 -2.76 -18.59
CA VAL A 202 -12.56 -3.91 -18.64
C VAL A 202 -12.26 -4.78 -19.87
N THR A 203 -12.43 -6.09 -19.76
CA THR A 203 -12.36 -7.02 -20.90
C THR A 203 -13.51 -6.80 -21.89
N GLN A 204 -13.36 -7.27 -23.14
CA GLN A 204 -14.40 -7.11 -24.16
C GLN A 204 -15.74 -7.77 -23.76
N ASP A 205 -15.67 -8.91 -23.07
CA ASP A 205 -16.85 -9.61 -22.52
C ASP A 205 -17.39 -8.99 -21.23
N ARG A 206 -16.73 -7.95 -20.72
CA ARG A 206 -17.03 -7.21 -19.49
C ARG A 206 -17.05 -8.02 -18.20
N LYS A 207 -16.43 -9.21 -18.18
CA LYS A 207 -16.41 -10.08 -17.01
C LYS A 207 -15.24 -9.82 -16.05
N GLU A 208 -14.17 -9.19 -16.53
CA GLU A 208 -12.98 -8.93 -15.73
C GLU A 208 -12.54 -7.47 -15.86
N VAL A 209 -12.03 -6.92 -14.75
CA VAL A 209 -11.43 -5.58 -14.71
C VAL A 209 -9.98 -5.71 -14.28
N TYR A 210 -9.09 -4.99 -14.95
CA TYR A 210 -7.66 -5.01 -14.72
C TYR A 210 -7.13 -3.61 -14.42
N VAL A 211 -6.19 -3.50 -13.48
CA VAL A 211 -5.28 -2.35 -13.42
C VAL A 211 -4.26 -2.50 -14.53
N THR A 212 -4.22 -1.55 -15.45
CA THR A 212 -3.30 -1.56 -16.61
C THR A 212 -2.22 -0.50 -16.54
N SER A 213 -2.49 0.60 -15.83
CA SER A 213 -1.51 1.63 -15.54
C SER A 213 -1.67 2.20 -14.14
N PHE A 214 -0.53 2.45 -13.49
CA PHE A 214 -0.49 3.05 -12.17
C PHE A 214 0.69 4.01 -12.10
N LEU A 215 0.45 5.25 -11.71
CA LEU A 215 1.47 6.28 -11.57
C LEU A 215 1.34 6.94 -10.21
N LYS A 216 2.48 7.35 -9.65
CA LYS A 216 2.58 8.11 -8.41
C LYS A 216 3.16 9.49 -8.72
N TYR A 217 2.60 10.49 -8.06
CA TYR A 217 3.05 11.87 -8.12
C TYR A 217 3.38 12.28 -6.69
N SER A 218 4.65 12.61 -6.46
CA SER A 218 5.12 13.18 -5.21
C SER A 218 4.68 14.65 -5.10
N LYS A 219 5.02 15.31 -3.99
CA LYS A 219 4.73 16.75 -3.82
C LYS A 219 5.41 17.60 -4.89
N GLU A 220 6.61 17.20 -5.34
CA GLU A 220 7.39 17.92 -6.36
C GLU A 220 6.73 17.83 -7.75
N ASP A 221 5.93 16.78 -7.97
CA ASP A 221 5.28 16.48 -9.26
C ASP A 221 3.92 17.17 -9.43
N GLU A 222 3.54 18.11 -8.55
CA GLU A 222 2.22 18.73 -8.56
C GLU A 222 1.88 19.42 -9.88
N LYS A 223 2.87 20.05 -10.53
CA LYS A 223 2.70 20.65 -11.85
C LYS A 223 2.39 19.60 -12.91
N ASP A 224 3.06 18.45 -12.89
CA ASP A 224 2.79 17.38 -13.85
C ASP A 224 1.43 16.73 -13.59
N PHE A 225 1.07 16.50 -12.33
CA PHE A 225 -0.24 16.00 -11.94
C PHE A 225 -1.38 16.87 -12.49
N ASN A 226 -1.29 18.20 -12.28
CA ASN A 226 -2.29 19.15 -12.79
C ASN A 226 -2.32 19.18 -14.33
N ARG A 227 -1.14 19.13 -14.98
CA ARG A 227 -1.05 19.04 -16.44
C ARG A 227 -1.75 17.80 -16.98
N GLN A 228 -1.60 16.65 -16.32
CA GLN A 228 -2.27 15.42 -16.70
C GLN A 228 -3.78 15.57 -16.57
N ILE A 229 -4.29 16.10 -15.46
CA ILE A 229 -5.74 16.34 -15.28
C ILE A 229 -6.30 17.21 -16.39
N GLU A 230 -5.66 18.35 -16.69
CA GLU A 230 -6.13 19.26 -17.73
C GLU A 230 -6.09 18.61 -19.13
N LYS A 231 -5.08 17.78 -19.40
CA LYS A 231 -5.06 16.95 -20.61
C LYS A 231 -6.25 16.00 -20.67
N PHE A 232 -6.61 15.35 -19.55
CA PHE A 232 -7.76 14.44 -19.52
C PHE A 232 -9.09 15.18 -19.66
N LYS A 233 -9.29 16.32 -19.00
CA LYS A 233 -10.50 17.15 -19.14
C LYS A 233 -10.73 17.62 -20.57
N ARG A 234 -9.67 17.92 -21.32
CA ARG A 234 -9.78 18.33 -22.74
C ARG A 234 -10.18 17.20 -23.68
N ASN A 235 -9.79 15.96 -23.35
CA ASN A 235 -9.88 14.83 -24.28
C ASN A 235 -10.91 13.78 -23.89
N LYS A 236 -11.39 13.79 -22.65
CA LYS A 236 -12.23 12.73 -22.06
C LYS A 236 -13.37 13.33 -21.26
N LYS A 237 -14.46 12.58 -21.15
CA LYS A 237 -15.62 12.97 -20.34
C LYS A 237 -15.27 12.82 -18.86
N GLU A 238 -15.10 13.94 -18.19
CA GLU A 238 -15.05 13.99 -16.73
C GLU A 238 -16.43 13.61 -16.17
N ILE A 239 -16.44 12.74 -15.17
CA ILE A 239 -17.66 12.37 -14.47
C ILE A 239 -17.59 13.01 -13.10
N ARG A 240 -18.50 13.94 -12.86
CA ARG A 240 -18.62 14.61 -11.56
C ARG A 240 -19.61 13.83 -10.72
N ASP A 241 -19.37 13.78 -9.42
CA ASP A 241 -20.42 13.35 -8.50
C ASP A 241 -21.60 14.32 -8.68
N LEU A 242 -22.81 13.78 -8.84
CA LEU A 242 -24.00 14.60 -8.63
C LEU A 242 -23.92 15.03 -7.16
N GLU A 243 -24.00 16.34 -6.90
CA GLU A 243 -24.09 16.84 -5.53
C GLU A 243 -25.28 16.14 -4.85
N GLU A 244 -24.97 15.27 -3.88
CA GLU A 244 -25.94 14.78 -2.89
C GLU A 244 -26.04 15.79 -1.74
#